data_AF-A0A8K1DAE5-F1
#
_entry.id   AF-A0A8K1DAE5-F1
#
_cell.length_a   1.000
_cell.length_b   1.000
_cell.length_c   1.000
_cell.angle_alpha   90.00
_cell.angle_beta   90.00
_cell.angle_gamma   90.00
#
_symmetry.space_group_name_H-M   'P 1'
#
loop_
_entity.id
_entity.type
_entity.pdbx_description
1 polymer ?
#
loop_
_entity_poly.entity_id
_entity_poly.type
_entity_poly.pdbx_seq_one_letter_code
_entity_poly.pdbx_strand_id
1 'polypeptide(L)'
;MGRNLLCHLDLHKTMGPDVIHLKKGRKEDPESYRPVSLTLVPGKVMEQIILRAIMRQVQDSQGIRPSQHGFRKVRTCLMNLTSFYDKVTQ
;
A
#
# COMPACT_ATOMS: atom_id res chain seq x y z
N MET A 1 -19.16 26.67 -23.51
CA MET A 1 -18.11 25.76 -24.02
C MET A 1 -16.91 25.90 -23.09
N GLY A 2 -16.83 24.96 -22.15
CA GLY A 2 -16.06 25.09 -20.92
C GLY A 2 -14.56 25.01 -21.14
N ARG A 3 -13.87 25.96 -20.51
CA ARG A 3 -12.45 25.97 -20.15
C ARG A 3 -12.00 24.55 -19.83
N ASN A 4 -11.05 23.95 -20.57
CA ASN A 4 -10.24 22.80 -20.11
C ASN A 4 -9.12 22.44 -21.11
N LEU A 5 -8.39 23.42 -21.63
CA LEU A 5 -7.08 23.16 -22.27
C LEU A 5 -5.90 23.62 -21.39
N LEU A 6 -6.18 24.36 -20.30
CA LEU A 6 -5.16 24.76 -19.32
C LEU A 6 -4.78 23.61 -18.36
N CYS A 7 -5.69 22.67 -18.10
CA CYS A 7 -5.41 21.50 -17.26
C CYS A 7 -4.55 20.42 -17.94
N HIS A 8 -4.14 20.64 -19.20
CA HIS A 8 -3.37 19.67 -19.97
C HIS A 8 -1.85 19.79 -19.78
N LEU A 9 -1.34 20.88 -19.16
CA LEU A 9 0.10 21.13 -19.05
C LEU A 9 0.60 21.56 -17.66
N ASP A 10 -0.15 21.33 -16.57
CA ASP A 10 0.38 21.48 -15.20
C ASP A 10 1.27 20.28 -14.77
N LEU A 11 1.97 19.66 -15.74
CA LEU A 11 3.08 18.74 -15.45
C LEU A 11 4.40 19.50 -15.23
N HIS A 12 4.41 20.82 -15.38
CA HIS A 12 5.58 21.65 -15.08
C HIS A 12 5.58 22.14 -13.63
N LYS A 13 5.75 21.21 -12.69
CA LYS A 13 6.36 21.55 -11.41
C LYS A 13 7.45 20.55 -11.12
N THR A 14 8.68 20.97 -11.41
CA THR A 14 9.94 20.32 -11.05
C THR A 14 9.84 19.69 -9.66
N MET A 15 9.79 18.35 -9.61
CA MET A 15 9.93 17.60 -8.38
C MET A 15 11.37 17.09 -8.35
N GLY A 16 12.16 17.61 -7.42
CA GLY A 16 13.51 17.11 -7.11
C GLY A 16 13.50 15.65 -6.65
N PRO A 17 14.66 15.12 -6.20
CA PRO A 17 14.83 13.69 -5.96
C PRO A 17 13.77 13.20 -4.97
N ASP A 18 13.15 12.10 -5.37
CA ASP A 18 12.16 11.26 -4.70
C ASP A 18 11.86 11.63 -3.24
N VAL A 19 10.57 11.82 -2.92
CA VAL A 19 10.07 12.00 -1.55
C VAL A 19 10.62 10.89 -0.65
N ILE A 20 11.70 11.23 0.06
CA ILE A 20 12.28 10.41 1.11
C ILE A 20 11.35 10.53 2.31
N HIS A 21 10.57 9.49 2.58
CA HIS A 21 9.89 9.36 3.87
C HIS A 21 10.95 9.04 4.92
N LEU A 22 11.55 10.09 5.47
CA LEU A 22 12.54 9.99 6.53
C LEU A 22 11.82 9.54 7.82
N LYS A 23 12.07 8.32 8.27
CA LYS A 23 11.67 7.87 9.61
C LYS A 23 12.26 8.87 10.61
N LYS A 24 11.48 9.36 11.58
CA LYS A 24 11.90 10.42 12.55
C LYS A 24 13.24 10.01 13.21
N GLY A 25 14.35 10.54 12.69
CA GLY A 25 15.73 10.12 12.96
C GLY A 25 16.71 10.99 12.17
N ARG A 26 18.03 10.88 12.44
CA ARG A 26 19.04 11.70 11.74
C ARG A 26 19.03 11.35 10.25
N LYS A 27 19.00 12.38 9.40
CA LYS A 27 18.88 12.30 7.92
C LYS A 27 19.99 11.48 7.23
N GLU A 28 21.03 11.14 7.97
CA GLU A 28 22.28 10.52 7.52
C GLU A 28 22.36 9.03 7.88
N ASP A 29 21.42 8.52 8.67
CA ASP A 29 21.41 7.11 9.05
C ASP A 29 20.88 6.26 7.87
N PRO A 30 21.71 5.37 7.27
CA PRO A 30 21.27 4.51 6.17
C PRO A 30 20.11 3.57 6.57
N GLU A 31 19.91 3.32 7.88
CA GLU A 31 18.80 2.51 8.39
C GLU A 31 17.44 3.25 8.36
N SER A 32 17.45 4.57 8.18
CA SER A 32 16.25 5.41 8.12
C SER A 32 15.60 5.48 6.75
N TYR A 33 16.32 5.06 5.69
CA TYR A 33 15.84 5.16 4.32
C TYR A 33 14.90 4.00 3.96
N ARG A 34 13.61 4.32 3.78
CA ARG A 34 12.65 3.42 3.13
C ARG A 34 12.22 4.05 1.81
N PRO A 35 12.80 3.63 0.66
CA PRO A 35 12.41 4.19 -0.61
C PRO A 35 10.93 3.90 -0.87
N VAL A 36 10.17 4.94 -1.21
CA VAL A 36 8.78 4.80 -1.64
C VAL A 36 8.73 5.11 -3.13
N SER A 37 8.21 4.16 -3.92
CA SER A 37 7.98 4.41 -5.34
C SER A 37 6.80 5.37 -5.52
N LEU A 38 7.10 6.56 -6.03
CA LEU A 38 6.10 7.49 -6.56
C LEU A 38 5.66 6.99 -7.94
N THR A 39 4.87 5.91 -7.99
CA THR A 39 4.22 5.54 -9.24
C THR A 39 3.23 6.63 -9.65
N LEU A 40 3.27 7.03 -10.92
CA LEU A 40 2.30 7.96 -11.51
C LEU A 40 0.87 7.44 -11.30
N VAL A 41 -0.13 8.33 -11.36
CA VAL A 41 -1.56 7.98 -11.20
C VAL A 41 -1.97 6.74 -12.02
N PRO A 42 -1.57 6.59 -13.31
CA PRO A 42 -1.88 5.36 -14.06
C PRO A 42 -1.27 4.09 -13.45
N GLY A 43 -0.05 4.19 -12.89
CA GLY A 43 0.62 3.07 -12.21
C GLY A 43 -0.14 2.61 -10.97
N LYS A 44 -0.68 3.54 -10.17
CA LYS A 44 -1.52 3.19 -9.02
C LYS A 44 -2.85 2.54 -9.41
N VAL A 45 -3.45 2.96 -10.51
CA VAL A 45 -4.68 2.34 -11.03
C VAL A 45 -4.42 0.90 -11.49
N MET A 46 -3.33 0.68 -12.25
CA MET A 46 -2.92 -0.66 -12.70
C MET A 46 -2.61 -1.58 -11.51
N GLU A 47 -1.87 -1.08 -10.52
CA GLU A 47 -1.56 -1.80 -9.28
C GLU A 47 -2.85 -2.30 -8.61
N GLN A 48 -3.86 -1.43 -8.46
CA GLN A 48 -5.14 -1.80 -7.84
C GLN A 48 -5.92 -2.85 -8.65
N ILE A 49 -5.90 -2.79 -9.98
CA ILE A 49 -6.57 -3.77 -10.84
C ILE A 49 -5.93 -5.16 -10.66
N ILE A 50 -4.60 -5.22 -10.75
CA ILE A 50 -3.83 -6.47 -10.59
C ILE A 50 -4.06 -7.05 -9.19
N LEU A 51 -3.96 -6.20 -8.15
CA LEU A 51 -4.11 -6.61 -6.76
C LEU A 51 -5.51 -7.17 -6.49
N ARG A 52 -6.56 -6.56 -7.05
CA ARG A 52 -7.94 -7.09 -6.97
C ARG A 52 -8.09 -8.45 -7.66
N ALA A 53 -7.48 -8.64 -8.83
CA ALA A 53 -7.54 -9.91 -9.54
C ALA A 53 -6.87 -11.05 -8.75
N ILE A 54 -5.65 -10.81 -8.25
CA ILE A 54 -4.91 -11.77 -7.42
C ILE A 54 -5.70 -12.09 -6.15
N MET A 55 -6.20 -11.07 -5.45
CA MET A 55 -6.96 -11.28 -4.21
C MET A 55 -8.22 -12.11 -4.42
N ARG A 56 -8.91 -12.00 -5.55
CA ARG A 56 -10.07 -12.83 -5.86
C ARG A 56 -9.66 -14.28 -6.03
N GLN A 57 -8.70 -14.54 -6.93
CA GLN A 57 -8.20 -15.90 -7.20
C GLN A 57 -7.74 -16.61 -5.92
N VAL A 58 -6.97 -15.90 -5.09
CA VAL A 58 -6.34 -16.43 -3.88
C VAL A 58 -7.36 -16.66 -2.74
N GLN A 59 -8.49 -15.93 -2.74
CA GLN A 59 -9.60 -16.21 -1.84
C GLN A 59 -10.42 -17.42 -2.31
N ASP A 60 -10.71 -17.49 -3.61
CA ASP A 60 -11.50 -18.58 -4.20
C ASP A 60 -10.75 -19.92 -4.13
N SER A 61 -9.43 -19.91 -4.26
CA SER A 61 -8.58 -21.11 -4.22
C SER A 61 -8.19 -21.59 -2.82
N GLN A 62 -8.70 -20.94 -1.76
CA GLN A 62 -8.27 -21.16 -0.36
C GLN A 62 -6.74 -21.07 -0.14
N GLY A 63 -6.00 -20.39 -1.02
CA GLY A 63 -4.54 -20.31 -0.96
C GLY A 63 -3.99 -19.54 0.26
N ILE A 64 -4.86 -18.95 1.08
CA ILE A 64 -4.48 -18.17 2.27
C ILE A 64 -4.89 -18.89 3.54
N ARG A 65 -3.89 -19.12 4.41
CA ARG A 65 -4.08 -19.74 5.71
C ARG A 65 -5.14 -18.99 6.54
N PRO A 66 -6.09 -19.67 7.20
CA PRO A 66 -7.14 -19.02 7.99
C PRO A 66 -6.62 -18.06 9.07
N SER A 67 -5.43 -18.34 9.62
CA SER A 67 -4.79 -17.49 10.63
C SER A 67 -4.11 -16.23 10.07
N GLN A 68 -3.98 -16.08 8.75
CA GLN A 68 -3.39 -14.88 8.16
C GLN A 68 -4.38 -13.73 8.27
N HIS A 69 -3.99 -12.67 8.97
CA HIS A 69 -4.80 -11.47 9.19
C HIS A 69 -4.34 -10.27 8.37
N GLY A 70 -3.03 -10.16 8.11
CA GLY A 70 -2.48 -9.10 7.26
C GLY A 70 -2.97 -9.21 5.82
N PHE A 71 -3.17 -8.07 5.17
CA PHE A 71 -3.53 -7.96 3.74
C PHE A 71 -4.84 -8.69 3.33
N ARG A 72 -5.72 -8.99 4.30
CA ARG A 72 -7.04 -9.56 4.04
C ARG A 72 -8.14 -8.54 4.30
N LYS A 73 -9.19 -8.59 3.47
CA LYS A 73 -10.43 -7.87 3.77
C LYS A 73 -11.04 -8.43 5.06
N VAL A 74 -11.70 -7.56 5.83
CA VAL A 74 -12.46 -7.91 7.06
C VAL A 74 -11.58 -8.37 8.25
N ARG A 75 -10.31 -8.73 8.05
CA ARG A 75 -9.38 -9.10 9.12
C ARG A 75 -8.64 -7.86 9.63
N THR A 76 -8.52 -7.74 10.95
CA THR A 76 -7.87 -6.60 11.61
C THR A 76 -6.72 -7.05 12.52
N CYS A 77 -5.85 -6.12 12.89
CA CYS A 77 -4.78 -6.37 13.87
C CYS A 77 -5.34 -6.73 15.26
N LEU A 78 -6.48 -6.14 15.64
CA LEU A 78 -7.16 -6.47 16.90
C LEU A 78 -7.65 -7.92 16.88
N MET A 79 -8.32 -8.34 15.80
CA MET A 79 -8.77 -9.73 15.63
C MET A 79 -7.60 -10.72 15.65
N ASN A 80 -6.46 -10.33 15.06
CA ASN A 80 -5.24 -11.11 15.13
C ASN A 80 -4.77 -11.30 16.58
N LEU A 81 -4.74 -10.22 17.36
CA LEU A 81 -4.35 -10.24 18.77
C LEU A 81 -5.31 -11.11 19.60
N THR A 82 -6.63 -10.92 19.46
CA THR A 82 -7.64 -11.73 20.13
C THR A 82 -7.49 -13.21 19.77
N SER A 83 -7.26 -13.53 18.50
CA SER A 83 -7.05 -14.92 18.06
C SER A 83 -5.76 -15.56 18.56
N PHE A 84 -4.75 -14.75 18.89
CA PHE A 84 -3.50 -15.23 19.50
C PHE A 84 -3.73 -15.57 20.97
N TYR A 85 -4.35 -14.68 21.72
CA TYR A 85 -4.62 -14.92 23.13
C TYR A 85 -5.58 -16.08 23.35
N ASP A 86 -6.68 -16.17 22.58
CA ASP A 86 -7.61 -17.30 22.64
C ASP A 86 -6.90 -18.66 22.54
N LYS A 87 -5.93 -18.77 21.63
CA LYS A 87 -5.09 -19.97 21.48
C LYS A 87 -4.10 -20.23 22.61
N VAL A 88 -3.68 -19.20 23.33
CA VAL A 88 -2.71 -19.33 24.43
C VAL A 88 -3.42 -19.66 25.74
N THR A 89 -4.67 -19.23 25.91
CA THR A 89 -5.51 -19.52 27.09
C THR A 89 -6.27 -20.85 27.02
N GLN A 90 -6.28 -21.55 25.87
CA GLN A 90 -6.76 -22.93 25.73
C GLN A 90 -5.60 -23.92 25.84
#